data_AF-A0A6A7ARK6-F1
#
_entry.id   AF-A0A6A7ARK6-F1
#
_cell.length_a   1.000
_cell.length_b   1.000
_cell.length_c   1.000
_cell.angle_alpha   90.00
_cell.angle_beta   90.00
_cell.angle_gamma   90.00
#
_symmetry.space_group_name_H-M   'P 1'
#
loop_
_entity.id
_entity.type
_entity.pdbx_description
1 polymer ?
#
loop_
_entity_poly.entity_id
_entity_poly.type
_entity_poly.pdbx_seq_one_letter_code
_entity_poly.pdbx_strand_id
1 'polypeptide(L)'
;MRDATFKVLSAEAQLVLRFLNAEIRWSVVDSKDAAKRRKDIPEVVRCKERIDQFDKEVTKSSLLRTMNGIARARGELRKIVVEELLELAMLQAALKWAAWKVGDRAPVTAWIDVLERCAEVDQMFHKARRFGLEDLDMVVGVVSTTLGSMRTIHDSTLTRAIKIAGKDLAKMDEAAQIRIVDQRKREPVTALMMSDTLTGVKEAQLAAREMLKHLFLMEASLGELLKGVESRHRAYDECAALLPPEDEVVEREVFGRFEV
;
A
#
# COMPACT_ATOMS: atom_id res chain seq x y z
N MET A 1 -7.28 -0.69 17.07
CA MET A 1 -5.98 -0.18 16.55
C MET A 1 -5.98 0.04 15.04
N ARG A 2 -6.36 -0.94 14.19
CA ARG A 2 -6.42 -0.77 12.71
C ARG A 2 -7.21 0.44 12.19
N ASP A 3 -8.33 0.77 12.84
CA ASP A 3 -9.16 1.92 12.45
C ASP A 3 -8.50 3.27 12.80
N ALA A 4 -7.59 3.31 13.78
CA ALA A 4 -6.83 4.50 14.13
C ALA A 4 -5.67 4.73 13.16
N THR A 5 -4.92 3.67 12.81
CA THR A 5 -3.80 3.76 11.86
C THR A 5 -4.26 4.14 10.46
N PHE A 6 -5.38 3.59 9.98
CA PHE A 6 -5.98 3.98 8.71
C PHE A 6 -6.45 5.44 8.70
N LYS A 7 -7.07 5.91 9.80
CA LYS A 7 -7.47 7.32 9.93
C LYS A 7 -6.26 8.26 9.95
N VAL A 8 -5.17 7.88 10.62
CA VAL A 8 -3.93 8.65 10.66
C VAL A 8 -3.28 8.71 9.27
N LEU A 9 -3.08 7.58 8.59
CA LEU A 9 -2.50 7.56 7.24
C LEU A 9 -3.37 8.28 6.20
N SER A 10 -4.70 8.17 6.32
CA SER A 10 -5.62 8.91 5.46
C SER A 10 -5.56 10.42 5.75
N ALA A 11 -5.46 10.82 7.02
CA ALA A 11 -5.32 12.22 7.41
C ALA A 11 -3.98 12.79 6.97
N GLU A 12 -2.88 12.06 7.11
CA GLU A 12 -1.53 12.44 6.66
C GLU A 12 -1.48 12.60 5.13
N ALA A 13 -2.02 11.64 4.37
CA ALA A 13 -2.12 11.76 2.92
C ALA A 13 -2.95 12.99 2.50
N GLN A 14 -4.08 13.23 3.18
CA GLN A 14 -4.89 14.43 2.95
C GLN A 14 -4.14 15.73 3.33
N LEU A 15 -3.32 15.71 4.38
CA LEU A 15 -2.49 16.82 4.82
C LEU A 15 -1.39 17.15 3.80
N VAL A 16 -0.65 16.15 3.33
CA VAL A 16 0.37 16.31 2.28
C VAL A 16 -0.23 16.91 1.02
N LEU A 17 -1.40 16.42 0.60
CA LEU A 17 -2.13 16.96 -0.54
C LEU A 17 -2.62 18.39 -0.32
N ARG A 18 -3.06 18.73 0.90
CA ARG A 18 -3.42 20.11 1.25
C ARG A 18 -2.20 21.03 1.20
N PHE A 19 -1.05 20.59 1.68
CA PHE A 19 0.19 21.36 1.59
C PHE A 19 0.64 21.57 0.15
N LEU A 20 0.65 20.51 -0.67
CA LEU A 20 1.06 20.60 -2.07
C LEU A 20 0.12 21.52 -2.88
N ASN A 21 -1.20 21.40 -2.66
CA ASN A 21 -2.19 22.27 -3.28
C ASN A 21 -2.08 23.72 -2.77
N ALA A 22 -1.75 23.90 -1.49
CA ALA A 22 -1.52 25.22 -0.93
C ALA A 22 -0.29 25.87 -1.57
N GLU A 23 0.82 25.16 -1.72
CA GLU A 23 2.05 25.68 -2.33
C GLU A 23 1.83 26.12 -3.79
N ILE A 24 1.13 25.30 -4.59
CA ILE A 24 0.75 25.65 -5.97
C ILE A 24 -0.16 26.89 -5.97
N ARG A 25 -1.16 26.95 -5.09
CA ARG A 25 -2.07 28.10 -4.95
C ARG A 25 -1.32 29.37 -4.53
N TRP A 26 -0.39 29.26 -3.58
CA TRP A 26 0.45 30.36 -3.12
C TRP A 26 1.29 30.94 -4.26
N SER A 27 1.88 30.11 -5.12
CA SER A 27 2.66 30.59 -6.28
C SER A 27 1.81 31.43 -7.27
N VAL A 28 0.55 31.06 -7.47
CA VAL A 28 -0.38 31.77 -8.36
C VAL A 28 -0.91 33.03 -7.69
N VAL A 29 -1.12 33.02 -6.37
CA VAL A 29 -1.48 34.20 -5.58
C VAL A 29 -0.34 35.22 -5.57
N ASP A 30 0.90 34.79 -5.37
CA ASP A 30 2.09 35.65 -5.43
C ASP A 30 2.27 36.27 -6.82
N SER A 31 2.05 35.47 -7.87
CA SER A 31 2.05 35.96 -9.26
C SER A 31 0.97 37.03 -9.49
N LYS A 32 -0.25 36.82 -8.96
CA LYS A 32 -1.35 37.78 -9.02
C LYS A 32 -1.01 39.09 -8.29
N ASP A 33 -0.41 38.99 -7.10
CA ASP A 33 -0.07 40.18 -6.31
C ASP A 33 1.14 40.93 -6.88
N ALA A 34 2.07 40.23 -7.55
CA ALA A 34 3.12 40.86 -8.35
C ALA A 34 2.56 41.59 -9.60
N ALA A 35 1.55 41.01 -10.27
CA ALA A 35 0.86 41.64 -11.40
C ALA A 35 0.08 42.89 -10.98
N LYS A 36 -0.61 42.84 -9.82
CA LYS A 36 -1.26 44.02 -9.23
C LYS A 36 -0.28 45.16 -8.94
N ARG A 37 0.89 44.85 -8.38
CA ARG A 37 1.93 45.87 -8.10
C ARG A 37 2.43 46.55 -9.38
N ARG A 38 2.48 45.81 -10.50
CA ARG A 38 2.83 46.32 -11.83
C ARG A 38 1.68 47.00 -12.58
N LYS A 39 0.46 47.01 -12.01
CA LYS A 39 -0.78 47.49 -12.64
C LYS A 39 -1.13 46.77 -13.94
N ASP A 40 -0.70 45.52 -14.09
CA ASP A 40 -1.02 44.67 -15.24
C ASP A 40 -2.39 44.00 -15.02
N ILE A 41 -3.45 44.69 -15.44
CA ILE A 41 -4.84 44.23 -15.26
C ILE A 41 -5.14 42.91 -16.00
N PRO A 42 -4.70 42.71 -17.27
CA PRO A 42 -4.87 41.44 -17.97
C PRO A 42 -4.30 40.24 -17.21
N GLU A 43 -3.09 40.36 -16.67
CA GLU A 43 -2.44 39.24 -15.96
C GLU A 43 -3.11 38.94 -14.61
N VAL A 44 -3.69 39.95 -13.95
CA VAL A 44 -4.49 39.75 -12.73
C VAL A 44 -5.77 38.96 -13.02
N VAL A 45 -6.45 39.24 -14.14
CA VAL A 45 -7.65 38.49 -14.57
C VAL A 45 -7.27 37.04 -14.88
N ARG A 46 -6.19 36.84 -15.63
CA ARG A 46 -5.68 35.51 -15.98
C ARG A 46 -5.32 34.68 -14.74
N CYS A 47 -4.67 35.28 -13.76
CA CYS A 47 -4.36 34.61 -12.49
C CYS A 47 -5.61 34.25 -11.68
N LYS A 48 -6.66 35.10 -11.68
CA LYS A 48 -7.95 34.77 -11.04
C LYS A 48 -8.61 33.56 -11.69
N GLU A 49 -8.71 33.55 -13.02
CA GLU A 49 -9.29 32.42 -13.76
C GLU A 49 -8.52 31.12 -13.50
N ARG A 50 -7.19 31.20 -13.40
CA ARG A 50 -6.33 30.05 -13.06
C ARG A 50 -6.59 29.53 -11.64
N ILE A 51 -6.80 30.41 -10.67
CA ILE A 51 -7.17 30.03 -9.29
C ILE A 51 -8.54 29.35 -9.27
N ASP A 52 -9.53 29.91 -9.97
CA ASP A 52 -10.88 29.35 -10.01
C ASP A 52 -10.92 27.99 -10.70
N GLN A 53 -10.16 27.82 -11.79
CA GLN A 53 -10.01 26.52 -12.46
C GLN A 53 -9.32 25.50 -11.56
N PHE A 54 -8.24 25.91 -10.89
CA PHE A 54 -7.52 25.05 -9.96
C PHE A 54 -8.41 24.60 -8.80
N ASP A 55 -9.15 25.51 -8.16
CA ASP A 55 -10.07 25.19 -7.05
C ASP A 55 -11.18 24.22 -7.52
N LYS A 56 -11.71 24.37 -8.74
CA LYS A 56 -12.66 23.42 -9.34
C LYS A 56 -12.04 22.04 -9.55
N GLU A 57 -10.82 21.96 -10.06
CA GLU A 57 -10.11 20.69 -10.27
C GLU A 57 -9.79 19.99 -8.95
N VAL A 58 -9.33 20.73 -7.94
CA VAL A 58 -9.06 20.18 -6.60
C VAL A 58 -10.33 19.61 -5.99
N THR A 59 -11.45 20.32 -6.10
CA THR A 59 -12.74 19.86 -5.56
C THR A 59 -13.27 18.64 -6.30
N LYS A 60 -13.15 18.60 -7.63
CA LYS A 60 -13.54 17.42 -8.42
C LYS A 60 -12.67 16.21 -8.11
N SER A 61 -11.36 16.42 -7.98
CA SER A 61 -10.40 15.36 -7.67
C SER A 61 -10.58 14.81 -6.25
N SER A 62 -10.91 15.65 -5.28
CA SER A 62 -11.21 15.20 -3.91
C SER A 62 -12.51 14.40 -3.88
N LEU A 63 -13.57 14.85 -4.56
CA LEU A 63 -14.84 14.13 -4.65
C LEU A 63 -14.66 12.73 -5.26
N LEU A 64 -13.98 12.63 -6.39
CA LEU A 64 -13.70 11.34 -7.06
C LEU A 64 -12.92 10.39 -6.15
N ARG A 65 -11.93 10.90 -5.41
CA ARG A 65 -11.16 10.09 -4.47
C ARG A 65 -12.01 9.58 -3.31
N THR A 66 -12.85 10.42 -2.73
CA THR A 66 -13.79 10.01 -1.67
C THR A 66 -14.77 8.95 -2.20
N MET A 67 -15.33 9.14 -3.39
CA MET A 67 -16.21 8.16 -4.02
C MET A 67 -15.51 6.82 -4.25
N ASN A 68 -14.28 6.83 -4.77
CA ASN A 68 -13.49 5.62 -4.96
C ASN A 68 -13.13 4.93 -3.63
N GLY A 69 -12.84 5.71 -2.59
CA GLY A 69 -12.62 5.21 -1.23
C GLY A 69 -13.85 4.50 -0.67
N ILE A 70 -15.04 5.11 -0.82
CA ILE A 70 -16.32 4.51 -0.41
C ILE A 70 -16.60 3.23 -1.21
N ALA A 71 -16.38 3.25 -2.53
CA ALA A 71 -16.59 2.09 -3.38
C ALA A 71 -15.68 0.91 -2.98
N ARG A 72 -14.41 1.19 -2.68
CA ARG A 72 -13.44 0.20 -2.19
C ARG A 72 -13.85 -0.35 -0.82
N ALA A 73 -14.19 0.51 0.13
CA ALA A 73 -14.65 0.10 1.46
C ALA A 73 -15.91 -0.78 1.38
N ARG A 74 -16.85 -0.45 0.48
CA ARG A 74 -18.03 -1.28 0.21
C ARG A 74 -17.67 -2.64 -0.38
N GLY A 75 -16.66 -2.70 -1.24
CA GLY A 75 -16.13 -3.96 -1.78
C GLY A 75 -15.53 -4.85 -0.68
N GLU A 76 -14.74 -4.27 0.22
CA GLU A 76 -14.14 -5.00 1.35
C GLU A 76 -15.20 -5.49 2.35
N LEU A 77 -16.20 -4.65 2.68
CA LEU A 77 -17.33 -5.07 3.52
C LEU A 77 -18.10 -6.25 2.90
N ARG A 78 -18.31 -6.24 1.57
CA ARG A 78 -18.95 -7.38 0.88
C ARG A 78 -18.13 -8.65 0.99
N LYS A 79 -16.79 -8.58 0.87
CA LYS A 79 -15.92 -9.75 1.01
C LYS A 79 -16.02 -10.35 2.41
N ILE A 80 -15.95 -9.52 3.45
CA ILE A 80 -16.08 -9.95 4.85
C ILE A 80 -17.42 -10.67 5.05
N VAL A 81 -18.52 -10.07 4.59
CA VAL A 81 -19.86 -10.68 4.71
C VAL A 81 -19.95 -12.01 3.94
N VAL A 82 -19.30 -12.13 2.77
CA VAL A 82 -19.27 -13.38 2.01
C VAL A 82 -18.44 -14.45 2.71
N GLU A 83 -17.29 -14.10 3.29
CA GLU A 83 -16.48 -15.00 4.11
C GLU A 83 -17.27 -15.52 5.31
N GLU A 84 -17.94 -14.62 6.05
CA GLU A 84 -18.78 -15.00 7.20
C GLU A 84 -19.97 -15.89 6.80
N LEU A 85 -20.62 -15.60 5.66
CA LEU A 85 -21.70 -16.44 5.13
C LEU A 85 -21.21 -17.82 4.69
N LEU A 86 -20.00 -17.91 4.13
CA LEU A 86 -19.39 -19.17 3.74
C LEU A 86 -19.08 -20.03 4.97
N GLU A 87 -18.48 -19.44 6.01
CA GLU A 87 -18.22 -20.13 7.28
C GLU A 87 -19.52 -20.64 7.92
N LEU A 88 -20.58 -19.83 7.95
CA LEU A 88 -21.90 -20.24 8.46
C LEU A 88 -22.54 -21.34 7.61
N ALA A 89 -22.42 -21.26 6.28
CA ALA A 89 -22.95 -22.29 5.39
C ALA A 89 -22.22 -23.63 5.57
N MET A 90 -20.90 -23.61 5.72
CA MET A 90 -20.11 -24.80 6.04
C MET A 90 -20.51 -25.40 7.39
N LEU A 91 -20.68 -24.58 8.42
CA LEU A 91 -21.15 -25.04 9.75
C LEU A 91 -22.57 -25.62 9.69
N GLN A 92 -23.49 -25.00 8.96
CA GLN A 92 -24.85 -25.51 8.79
C GLN A 92 -24.88 -26.81 7.98
N ALA A 93 -24.06 -26.93 6.93
CA ALA A 93 -23.92 -28.16 6.17
C ALA A 93 -23.36 -29.28 7.04
N ALA A 94 -22.30 -29.01 7.80
CA ALA A 94 -21.71 -29.94 8.76
C ALA A 94 -22.72 -30.37 9.84
N LEU A 95 -23.51 -29.44 10.40
CA LEU A 95 -24.56 -29.73 11.38
C LEU A 95 -25.69 -30.60 10.82
N LYS A 96 -26.19 -30.28 9.61
CA LYS A 96 -27.24 -31.08 8.95
C LYS A 96 -26.76 -32.49 8.65
N TRP A 97 -25.52 -32.62 8.20
CA TRP A 97 -24.92 -33.91 7.89
C TRP A 97 -24.62 -34.73 9.15
N ALA A 98 -24.10 -34.10 10.21
CA ALA A 98 -23.92 -34.74 11.52
C ALA A 98 -25.25 -35.22 12.10
N ALA A 99 -26.31 -34.43 12.01
CA ALA A 99 -27.66 -34.83 12.43
C ALA A 99 -28.19 -36.04 11.63
N TRP A 100 -27.89 -36.11 10.32
CA TRP A 100 -28.23 -37.24 9.46
C TRP A 100 -27.45 -38.52 9.83
N LYS A 101 -26.14 -38.40 10.10
CA LYS A 101 -25.25 -39.52 10.45
C LYS A 101 -25.37 -40.03 11.88
N VAL A 102 -25.83 -39.20 12.82
CA VAL A 102 -26.21 -39.66 14.18
C VAL A 102 -27.43 -40.59 14.13
N GLY A 103 -28.27 -40.48 13.09
CA GLY A 103 -29.29 -41.48 12.78
C GLY A 103 -28.74 -42.83 12.32
N ASP A 104 -27.48 -42.87 11.86
CA ASP A 104 -26.90 -44.01 11.17
C ASP A 104 -25.42 -44.22 11.55
N ARG A 105 -25.19 -44.66 12.80
CA ARG A 105 -23.98 -45.31 13.40
C ARG A 105 -22.56 -44.94 12.90
N ALA A 106 -22.34 -43.77 12.31
CA ALA A 106 -20.99 -43.32 11.97
C ALA A 106 -20.32 -42.73 13.22
N PRO A 107 -19.02 -42.99 13.46
CA PRO A 107 -18.34 -42.50 14.63
C PRO A 107 -18.16 -40.98 14.52
N VAL A 108 -18.88 -40.27 15.39
CA VAL A 108 -18.87 -38.80 15.58
C VAL A 108 -17.45 -38.22 15.77
N THR A 109 -16.47 -39.05 16.12
CA THR A 109 -15.09 -38.67 16.42
C THR A 109 -14.32 -38.10 15.23
N ALA A 110 -14.46 -38.66 14.03
CA ALA A 110 -13.67 -38.22 12.86
C ALA A 110 -13.98 -36.78 12.42
N TRP A 111 -15.20 -36.30 12.65
CA TRP A 111 -15.62 -34.94 12.30
C TRP A 111 -15.26 -33.92 13.38
N ILE A 112 -15.29 -34.32 14.65
CA ILE A 112 -14.80 -33.47 15.75
C ILE A 112 -13.32 -33.18 15.54
N ASP A 113 -12.52 -34.20 15.26
CA ASP A 113 -11.07 -34.03 15.03
C ASP A 113 -10.76 -33.10 13.85
N VAL A 114 -11.57 -33.12 12.80
CA VAL A 114 -11.38 -32.30 11.59
C VAL A 114 -11.86 -30.86 11.80
N LEU A 115 -12.97 -30.66 12.51
CA LEU A 115 -13.46 -29.32 12.89
C LEU A 115 -12.51 -28.65 13.91
N GLU A 116 -11.97 -29.39 14.86
CA GLU A 116 -10.95 -28.91 15.80
C GLU A 116 -9.68 -28.49 15.06
N ARG A 117 -9.20 -29.29 14.09
CA ARG A 117 -8.07 -28.90 13.23
C ARG A 117 -8.35 -27.65 12.42
N CYS A 118 -9.54 -27.49 11.86
CA CYS A 118 -9.91 -26.26 11.14
C CYS A 118 -9.91 -25.05 12.07
N ALA A 119 -10.45 -25.18 13.28
CA ALA A 119 -10.44 -24.11 14.28
C ALA A 119 -9.01 -23.74 14.71
N GLU A 120 -8.12 -24.72 14.89
CA GLU A 120 -6.70 -24.48 15.19
C GLU A 120 -5.98 -23.76 14.04
N VAL A 121 -6.21 -24.19 12.80
CA VAL A 121 -5.62 -23.57 11.60
C VAL A 121 -6.15 -22.15 11.39
N ASP A 122 -7.45 -21.92 11.63
CA ASP A 122 -8.05 -20.59 11.59
C ASP A 122 -7.47 -19.68 12.68
N GLN A 123 -7.31 -20.19 13.90
CA GLN A 123 -6.69 -19.44 14.99
C GLN A 123 -5.23 -19.08 14.69
N MET A 124 -4.46 -20.01 14.12
CA MET A 124 -3.09 -19.77 13.66
C MET A 124 -3.05 -18.74 12.53
N PHE A 125 -3.94 -18.85 11.55
CA PHE A 125 -4.05 -17.90 10.45
C PHE A 125 -4.44 -16.50 10.95
N HIS A 126 -5.39 -16.39 11.86
CA HIS A 126 -5.76 -15.11 12.46
C HIS A 126 -4.61 -14.49 13.25
N LYS A 127 -3.82 -15.30 13.95
CA LYS A 127 -2.62 -14.85 14.65
C LYS A 127 -1.57 -14.34 13.66
N ALA A 128 -1.24 -15.11 12.62
CA ALA A 128 -0.33 -14.72 11.56
C ALA A 128 -0.81 -13.46 10.81
N ARG A 129 -2.10 -13.37 10.49
CA ARG A 129 -2.75 -12.20 9.89
C ARG A 129 -2.68 -10.96 10.80
N ARG A 130 -2.74 -11.13 12.11
CA ARG A 130 -2.67 -10.00 13.04
C ARG A 130 -1.27 -9.42 13.08
N PHE A 131 -0.28 -10.25 13.37
CA PHE A 131 1.11 -9.83 13.51
C PHE A 131 1.74 -9.47 12.15
N GLY A 132 1.54 -10.29 11.13
CA GLY A 132 2.10 -10.07 9.80
C GLY A 132 1.58 -8.78 9.13
N LEU A 133 0.31 -8.41 9.32
CA LEU A 133 -0.21 -7.14 8.77
C LEU A 133 0.31 -5.91 9.52
N GLU A 134 0.54 -6.01 10.82
CA GLU A 134 1.11 -4.91 11.63
C GLU A 134 2.60 -4.69 11.28
N ASP A 135 3.35 -5.78 11.11
CA ASP A 135 4.75 -5.73 10.67
C ASP A 135 4.86 -5.19 9.24
N LEU A 136 3.96 -5.60 8.33
CA LEU A 136 3.89 -5.07 6.97
C LEU A 136 3.63 -3.57 6.93
N ASP A 137 2.66 -3.07 7.70
CA ASP A 137 2.31 -1.65 7.74
C ASP A 137 3.46 -0.80 8.30
N MET A 138 4.12 -1.29 9.36
CA MET A 138 5.32 -0.66 9.92
C MET A 138 6.45 -0.59 8.89
N VAL A 139 6.76 -1.72 8.24
CA VAL A 139 7.81 -1.82 7.23
C VAL A 139 7.54 -0.89 6.06
N VAL A 140 6.30 -0.83 5.57
CA VAL A 140 5.90 0.08 4.47
C VAL A 140 6.09 1.54 4.87
N GLY A 141 5.72 1.91 6.11
CA GLY A 141 5.92 3.27 6.63
C GLY A 141 7.40 3.67 6.68
N VAL A 142 8.26 2.79 7.20
CA VAL A 142 9.71 3.03 7.26
C VAL A 142 10.31 3.11 5.86
N VAL A 143 9.99 2.17 4.96
CA VAL A 143 10.49 2.14 3.58
C VAL A 143 10.07 3.39 2.81
N SER A 144 8.81 3.83 2.95
CA SER A 144 8.31 5.04 2.29
C SER A 144 9.02 6.31 2.77
N THR A 145 9.24 6.41 4.07
CA THR A 145 9.97 7.55 4.67
C THR A 145 11.43 7.57 4.22
N THR A 146 12.10 6.42 4.27
CA THR A 146 13.49 6.28 3.83
C THR A 146 13.65 6.55 2.33
N LEU A 147 12.68 6.16 1.50
CA LEU A 147 12.65 6.49 0.07
C LEU A 147 12.53 8.00 -0.17
N GLY A 148 11.68 8.69 0.58
CA GLY A 148 11.55 10.15 0.52
C GLY A 148 12.86 10.87 0.89
N SER A 149 13.53 10.40 1.95
CA SER A 149 14.85 10.89 2.35
C SER A 149 15.91 10.63 1.28
N MET A 150 15.95 9.42 0.71
CA MET A 150 16.87 9.06 -0.38
C MET A 150 16.69 9.95 -1.60
N ARG A 151 15.44 10.24 -1.99
CA ARG A 151 15.16 11.15 -3.11
C ARG A 151 15.74 12.54 -2.87
N THR A 152 15.56 13.08 -1.67
CA THR A 152 16.07 14.41 -1.30
C THR A 152 17.61 14.45 -1.32
N ILE A 153 18.25 13.42 -0.77
CA ILE A 153 19.71 13.26 -0.79
C ILE A 153 20.22 13.12 -2.23
N HIS A 154 19.53 12.31 -3.04
CA HIS A 154 19.87 12.09 -4.44
C HIS A 154 19.79 13.38 -5.25
N ASP A 155 18.70 14.13 -5.16
CA ASP A 155 18.50 15.37 -5.92
C ASP A 155 19.55 16.43 -5.54
N SER A 156 19.88 16.54 -4.26
CA SER A 156 20.93 17.44 -3.77
C SER A 156 22.32 17.02 -4.26
N THR A 157 22.65 15.74 -4.15
CA THR A 157 23.93 15.15 -4.59
C THR A 157 24.11 15.27 -6.10
N LEU A 158 23.08 14.96 -6.88
CA LEU A 158 23.09 15.05 -8.33
C LEU A 158 23.26 16.50 -8.79
N THR A 159 22.55 17.45 -8.17
CA THR A 159 22.68 18.88 -8.48
C THR A 159 24.11 19.37 -8.23
N ARG A 160 24.72 18.96 -7.10
CA ARG A 160 26.12 19.29 -6.78
C ARG A 160 27.10 18.64 -7.78
N ALA A 161 26.91 17.37 -8.11
CA ALA A 161 27.73 16.67 -9.09
C ALA A 161 27.66 17.30 -10.49
N ILE A 162 26.47 17.72 -10.94
CA ILE A 162 26.27 18.44 -12.20
C ILE A 162 27.07 19.76 -12.20
N LYS A 163 27.01 20.53 -11.11
CA LYS A 163 27.76 21.80 -10.96
C LYS A 163 29.28 21.60 -10.91
N ILE A 164 29.74 20.56 -10.20
CA ILE A 164 31.16 20.21 -10.09
C ILE A 164 31.71 19.78 -11.46
N ALA A 165 30.94 18.99 -12.21
CA ALA A 165 31.30 18.53 -13.55
C ALA A 165 31.14 19.63 -14.62
N GLY A 166 30.60 20.81 -14.27
CA GLY A 166 30.33 21.90 -15.21
C GLY A 166 29.21 21.57 -16.20
N LYS A 167 28.42 20.51 -15.98
CA LYS A 167 27.32 20.11 -16.87
C LYS A 167 26.13 21.08 -16.82
N ASP A 168 26.06 21.91 -15.78
CA ASP A 168 25.16 23.05 -15.69
C ASP A 168 25.41 24.10 -16.79
N LEU A 169 26.60 24.09 -17.40
CA LEU A 169 27.05 25.08 -18.40
C LEU A 169 26.98 24.56 -19.84
N ALA A 170 26.21 23.50 -20.11
CA ALA A 170 26.19 22.79 -21.41
C ALA A 170 25.83 23.65 -22.65
N LYS A 171 25.38 24.90 -22.46
CA LYS A 171 25.07 25.86 -23.54
C LYS A 171 26.21 26.84 -23.84
N MET A 172 27.33 26.75 -23.12
CA MET A 172 28.50 27.63 -23.30
C MET A 172 29.54 26.97 -24.21
N ASP A 173 30.44 27.81 -24.75
CA ASP A 173 31.68 27.37 -25.39
C ASP A 173 32.51 26.51 -24.43
N GLU A 174 33.08 25.42 -24.93
CA GLU A 174 33.91 24.45 -24.19
C GLU A 174 35.13 25.11 -23.53
N ALA A 175 35.78 26.08 -24.18
CA ALA A 175 36.90 26.82 -23.61
C ALA A 175 36.47 27.76 -22.47
N ALA A 176 35.29 28.38 -22.57
CA ALA A 176 34.69 29.13 -21.47
C ALA A 176 34.27 28.22 -20.31
N GLN A 177 33.72 27.04 -20.60
CA GLN A 177 33.33 26.04 -19.60
C GLN A 177 34.54 25.55 -18.79
N ILE A 178 35.64 25.18 -19.46
CA ILE A 178 36.87 24.72 -18.79
C ILE A 178 37.41 25.80 -17.85
N ARG A 179 37.46 27.07 -18.29
CA ARG A 179 37.93 28.19 -17.45
C ARG A 179 37.08 28.37 -16.20
N ILE A 180 35.75 28.32 -16.32
CA ILE A 180 34.84 28.48 -15.18
C ILE A 180 34.96 27.29 -14.22
N VAL A 181 35.06 26.07 -14.73
CA VAL A 181 35.22 24.87 -13.89
C VAL A 181 36.56 24.91 -13.13
N ASP A 182 37.65 25.30 -13.78
CA ASP A 182 38.95 25.41 -13.12
C ASP A 182 39.02 26.56 -12.11
N GLN A 183 38.27 27.64 -12.34
CA GLN A 183 38.09 28.69 -11.34
C GLN A 183 37.30 28.18 -10.13
N ARG A 184 36.16 27.50 -10.36
CA ARG A 184 35.35 26.89 -9.29
C ARG A 184 36.15 25.91 -8.45
N LYS A 185 36.98 25.06 -9.05
CA LYS A 185 37.83 24.09 -8.32
C LYS A 185 38.80 24.75 -7.33
N ARG A 186 39.18 26.01 -7.56
CA ARG A 186 40.06 26.77 -6.66
C ARG A 186 39.29 27.44 -5.52
N GLU A 187 37.96 27.48 -5.59
CA GLU A 187 37.13 28.02 -4.52
C GLU A 187 36.99 26.99 -3.38
N PRO A 188 37.18 27.39 -2.11
CA PRO A 188 37.07 26.48 -0.97
C PRO A 188 35.66 25.90 -0.81
N VAL A 189 34.63 26.61 -1.30
CA VAL A 189 33.24 26.13 -1.31
C VAL A 189 33.08 24.88 -2.17
N THR A 190 33.84 24.75 -3.27
CA THR A 190 33.76 23.57 -4.15
C THR A 190 34.31 22.32 -3.47
N ALA A 191 35.35 22.45 -2.65
CA ALA A 191 35.87 21.34 -1.86
C ALA A 191 34.84 20.85 -0.82
N LEU A 192 34.13 21.78 -0.16
CA LEU A 192 33.02 21.45 0.73
C LEU A 192 31.88 20.75 -0.03
N MET A 193 31.46 21.28 -1.18
CA MET A 193 30.44 20.67 -2.02
C MET A 193 30.82 19.24 -2.46
N MET A 194 32.08 19.00 -2.82
CA MET A 194 32.59 17.66 -3.16
C MET A 194 32.51 16.71 -1.95
N SER A 195 32.92 17.16 -0.77
CA SER A 195 32.82 16.40 0.48
C SER A 195 31.36 16.05 0.80
N ASP A 196 30.48 17.04 0.77
CA ASP A 196 29.05 16.83 1.05
C ASP A 196 28.40 15.90 0.02
N THR A 197 28.85 15.94 -1.24
CA THR A 197 28.36 15.05 -2.31
C THR A 197 28.77 13.62 -2.01
N LEU A 198 30.02 13.40 -1.58
CA LEU A 198 30.50 12.07 -1.19
C LEU A 198 29.77 11.55 0.05
N THR A 199 29.51 12.41 1.04
CA THR A 199 28.70 12.08 2.22
C THR A 199 27.28 11.69 1.83
N GLY A 200 26.63 12.48 0.96
CA GLY A 200 25.28 12.19 0.46
C GLY A 200 25.20 10.84 -0.29
N VAL A 201 26.20 10.49 -1.10
CA VAL A 201 26.26 9.17 -1.75
C VAL A 201 26.34 8.04 -0.71
N LYS A 202 27.17 8.20 0.33
CA LYS A 202 27.29 7.19 1.41
C LYS A 202 26.00 7.05 2.21
N GLU A 203 25.35 8.15 2.54
CA GLU A 203 24.05 8.16 3.23
C GLU A 203 22.97 7.49 2.40
N ALA A 204 22.91 7.77 1.09
CA ALA A 204 21.99 7.11 0.18
C ALA A 204 22.25 5.60 0.08
N GLN A 205 23.52 5.16 0.04
CA GLN A 205 23.87 3.75 0.07
C GLN A 205 23.47 3.06 1.38
N LEU A 206 23.65 3.74 2.53
CA LEU A 206 23.26 3.21 3.83
C LEU A 206 21.74 3.09 3.95
N ALA A 207 21.01 4.12 3.52
CA ALA A 207 19.55 4.11 3.44
C ALA A 207 19.02 2.98 2.52
N ALA A 208 19.65 2.77 1.37
CA ALA A 208 19.30 1.69 0.45
C ALA A 208 19.50 0.30 1.08
N ARG A 209 20.60 0.09 1.82
CA ARG A 209 20.84 -1.16 2.56
C ARG A 209 19.79 -1.39 3.63
N GLU A 210 19.39 -0.34 4.35
CA GLU A 210 18.38 -0.45 5.39
C GLU A 210 17.00 -0.77 4.80
N MET A 211 16.62 -0.11 3.70
CA MET A 211 15.41 -0.46 2.94
C MET A 211 15.41 -1.93 2.50
N LEU A 212 16.55 -2.43 2.03
CA LEU A 212 16.66 -3.81 1.55
C LEU A 212 16.48 -4.82 2.70
N LYS A 213 16.98 -4.54 3.92
CA LYS A 213 16.68 -5.34 5.11
C LYS A 213 15.19 -5.35 5.44
N HIS A 214 14.54 -4.18 5.39
CA HIS A 214 13.11 -4.08 5.65
C HIS A 214 12.27 -4.82 4.61
N LEU A 215 12.68 -4.81 3.34
CA LEU A 215 12.03 -5.60 2.29
C LEU A 215 12.15 -7.12 2.55
N PHE A 216 13.29 -7.61 3.06
CA PHE A 216 13.40 -9.02 3.46
C PHE A 216 12.49 -9.39 4.63
N LEU A 217 12.31 -8.49 5.61
CA LEU A 217 11.33 -8.69 6.69
C LEU A 217 9.89 -8.71 6.14
N MET A 218 9.60 -7.87 5.15
CA MET A 218 8.33 -7.85 4.43
C MET A 218 8.05 -9.18 3.74
N GLU A 219 9.04 -9.71 3.02
CA GLU A 219 8.98 -10.98 2.31
C GLU A 219 8.76 -12.14 3.27
N ALA A 220 9.48 -12.19 4.39
CA ALA A 220 9.30 -13.20 5.42
C ALA A 220 7.88 -13.18 6.01
N SER A 221 7.36 -11.99 6.32
CA SER A 221 6.01 -11.81 6.87
C SER A 221 4.92 -12.24 5.88
N LEU A 222 5.08 -11.90 4.59
CA LEU A 222 4.19 -12.36 3.52
C LEU A 222 4.27 -13.87 3.32
N GLY A 223 5.47 -14.46 3.44
CA GLY A 223 5.67 -15.91 3.38
C GLY A 223 4.92 -16.65 4.48
N GLU A 224 4.95 -16.15 5.72
CA GLU A 224 4.19 -16.73 6.82
C GLU A 224 2.66 -16.59 6.63
N LEU A 225 2.19 -15.47 6.07
CA LEU A 225 0.79 -15.31 5.71
C LEU A 225 0.36 -16.30 4.62
N LEU A 226 1.19 -16.48 3.59
CA LEU A 226 0.92 -17.43 2.50
C LEU A 226 0.82 -18.86 3.03
N LYS A 227 1.77 -19.30 3.87
CA LYS A 227 1.72 -20.61 4.52
C LYS A 227 0.44 -20.80 5.33
N GLY A 228 0.00 -19.75 6.05
CA GLY A 228 -1.26 -19.77 6.80
C GLY A 228 -2.48 -19.96 5.89
N VAL A 229 -2.54 -19.24 4.76
CA VAL A 229 -3.62 -19.39 3.77
C VAL A 229 -3.62 -20.79 3.15
N GLU A 230 -2.45 -21.30 2.75
CA GLU A 230 -2.33 -22.64 2.18
C GLU A 230 -2.76 -23.73 3.17
N SER A 231 -2.40 -23.58 4.44
CA SER A 231 -2.78 -24.53 5.49
C SER A 231 -4.29 -24.51 5.73
N ARG A 232 -4.88 -23.31 5.74
CA ARG A 232 -6.35 -23.12 5.84
C ARG A 232 -7.08 -23.74 4.66
N HIS A 233 -6.57 -23.54 3.45
CA HIS A 233 -7.16 -24.12 2.24
C HIS A 233 -7.13 -25.65 2.29
N ARG A 234 -5.99 -26.26 2.64
CA ARG A 234 -5.88 -27.74 2.76
C ARG A 234 -6.82 -28.31 3.82
N ALA A 235 -6.95 -27.66 4.97
CA ALA A 235 -7.86 -28.10 6.03
C ALA A 235 -9.34 -28.07 5.55
N TYR A 236 -9.71 -27.07 4.75
CA TYR A 236 -11.04 -27.02 4.14
C TYR A 236 -11.24 -28.04 3.01
N ASP A 237 -10.21 -28.35 2.23
CA ASP A 237 -10.26 -29.44 1.24
C ASP A 237 -10.45 -30.80 1.93
N GLU A 238 -9.76 -31.02 3.06
CA GLU A 238 -9.96 -32.21 3.91
C GLU A 238 -11.40 -32.30 4.45
N CYS A 239 -12.01 -31.17 4.83
CA CYS A 239 -13.42 -31.13 5.20
C CYS A 239 -14.35 -31.47 4.03
N ALA A 240 -14.07 -30.92 2.85
CA ALA A 240 -14.87 -31.15 1.65
C ALA A 240 -14.82 -32.63 1.22
N ALA A 241 -13.67 -33.29 1.39
CA ALA A 241 -13.50 -34.71 1.06
C ALA A 241 -14.29 -35.67 1.98
N LEU A 242 -14.75 -35.22 3.15
CA LEU A 242 -15.60 -35.99 4.05
C LEU A 242 -17.09 -35.91 3.70
N LEU A 243 -17.47 -34.96 2.83
CA LEU A 243 -18.81 -34.90 2.29
C LEU A 243 -18.98 -36.01 1.24
N PRO A 244 -20.09 -36.77 1.26
CA PRO A 244 -20.36 -37.76 0.23
C PRO A 244 -20.46 -37.05 -1.15
N PRO A 245 -20.00 -37.70 -2.23
CA PRO A 245 -20.14 -37.14 -3.57
C PRO A 245 -21.63 -36.89 -3.88
N GLU A 246 -21.93 -35.77 -4.55
CA GLU A 246 -23.30 -35.33 -4.83
C GLU A 246 -24.17 -36.42 -5.51
N ASP A 247 -23.54 -37.33 -6.27
CA ASP A 247 -24.20 -38.43 -6.97
C ASP A 247 -24.80 -39.50 -6.03
N GLU A 248 -24.20 -39.77 -4.86
CA GLU A 248 -24.72 -40.76 -3.89
C GLU A 248 -25.94 -40.24 -3.12
N VAL A 249 -26.06 -38.92 -2.97
CA VAL A 249 -27.20 -38.29 -2.27
C VAL A 249 -28.44 -38.34 -3.17
N VAL A 250 -28.28 -38.14 -4.47
CA VAL A 250 -29.37 -38.23 -5.45
C VAL A 250 -29.83 -39.67 -5.66
N GLU A 251 -28.93 -40.65 -5.74
CA GLU A 251 -29.34 -42.06 -5.88
C GLU A 251 -30.10 -42.58 -4.66
N ARG A 252 -29.73 -42.22 -3.43
CA ARG A 252 -30.48 -42.67 -2.24
C ARG A 252 -31.82 -41.98 -2.04
N GLU A 253 -31.95 -40.69 -2.38
CA GLU A 253 -33.24 -40.00 -2.28
C GLU A 253 -34.24 -40.46 -3.35
N VAL A 254 -33.75 -40.85 -4.54
CA VAL A 254 -34.59 -41.31 -5.66
C VAL A 254 -34.92 -42.81 -5.55
N PHE A 255 -33.96 -43.67 -5.18
CA PHE A 255 -34.16 -45.12 -5.16
C PHE A 255 -34.51 -45.69 -3.76
N GLY A 256 -34.20 -44.99 -2.67
CA GLY A 256 -34.56 -45.42 -1.31
C GLY A 256 -36.05 -45.33 -0.96
N ARG A 257 -36.89 -44.75 -1.84
CA ARG A 257 -38.36 -44.72 -1.70
C ARG A 257 -39.08 -45.87 -2.42
N PHE A 258 -38.36 -46.77 -3.08
CA PHE A 258 -38.95 -47.82 -3.93
C PHE A 258 -38.69 -49.27 -3.48
N GLU A 259 -38.20 -49.50 -2.27
CA GLU A 259 -38.20 -50.84 -1.65
C GLU A 259 -39.28 -50.92 -0.56
N VAL A 260 -40.47 -51.36 -0.95
CA VAL A 260 -41.50 -51.99 -0.10
C VAL A 260 -41.96 -53.27 -0.80
#